data_AF-A0A4V6PFA7-F1
#
_entry.id   AF-A0A4V6PFA7-F1
#
_cell.length_a   1.000
_cell.length_b   1.000
_cell.length_c   1.000
_cell.angle_alpha   90.00
_cell.angle_beta   90.00
_cell.angle_gamma   90.00
#
_symmetry.space_group_name_H-M   'P 1'
#
loop_
_entity.id
_entity.type
_entity.pdbx_description
1 polymer ?
#
loop_
_entity_poly.entity_id
_entity_poly.type
_entity_poly.pdbx_seq_one_letter_code
_entity_poly.pdbx_strand_id
1 'polypeptide(L)' 'MAGDEIQVALPAATVEAARAIAEAVGTSVGELAARGLRNEVLRRQLAADPLAEDDEWLDFAEEAEEDLRR' A
#
# COMPACT_ATOMS: atom_id res chain seq x y z
N MET A 1 12.59 -17.78 4.73
CA MET A 1 11.59 -17.93 5.81
C MET A 1 10.41 -18.67 5.21
N ALA A 2 9.89 -19.72 5.86
CA ALA A 2 8.66 -20.36 5.42
C ALA A 2 7.48 -19.51 5.92
N GLY A 3 6.60 -19.09 5.00
CA GLY A 3 5.35 -18.41 5.36
C GLY A 3 4.21 -19.42 5.42
N ASP A 4 3.17 -19.09 6.19
CA ASP A 4 1.95 -19.89 6.24
C ASP A 4 1.20 -19.79 4.89
N GLU A 5 0.72 -20.94 4.39
CA GLU A 5 -0.13 -20.95 3.20
C GLU A 5 -1.57 -20.61 3.59
N ILE A 6 -2.16 -19.62 2.92
CA ILE A 6 -3.54 -19.20 3.13
C ILE A 6 -4.33 -19.46 1.85
N GLN A 7 -5.42 -20.20 1.97
CA GLN A 7 -6.35 -20.45 0.88
C GLN A 7 -7.62 -19.61 1.05
N VAL A 8 -8.03 -18.93 -0.03
CA VAL A 8 -9.22 -18.07 -0.03
C VAL A 8 -10.06 -18.38 -1.25
N ALA A 9 -11.36 -18.63 -1.04
CA ALA A 9 -12.32 -18.76 -2.11
C ALA A 9 -12.83 -17.38 -2.54
N LEU A 10 -12.72 -17.07 -3.83
CA LEU A 10 -13.17 -15.81 -4.42
C LEU A 10 -14.10 -16.10 -5.61
N PRO A 11 -14.98 -15.16 -5.97
CA PRO A 11 -15.75 -15.25 -7.22
C PRO A 11 -14.83 -15.42 -8.43
N ALA A 12 -15.27 -16.22 -9.41
CA ALA A 12 -14.47 -16.51 -10.61
C ALA A 12 -14.03 -15.23 -11.35
N ALA A 13 -14.94 -14.28 -11.53
CA ALA A 13 -14.65 -12.99 -12.16
C ALA A 13 -13.54 -12.20 -11.43
N THR A 14 -13.49 -12.29 -10.10
CA THR A 14 -12.43 -11.65 -9.30
C THR A 14 -11.08 -12.34 -9.51
N VAL A 15 -11.07 -13.67 -9.60
CA VAL A 15 -9.84 -14.44 -9.88
C VAL A 15 -9.32 -14.13 -11.28
N GLU A 16 -10.20 -14.03 -12.27
CA GLU A 16 -9.82 -13.67 -13.64
C GLU A 16 -9.23 -12.25 -13.72
N ALA A 17 -9.88 -11.27 -13.09
CA ALA A 17 -9.36 -9.91 -13.02
C ALA A 17 -7.98 -9.85 -12.34
N ALA A 18 -7.80 -10.58 -11.23
CA ALA A 18 -6.52 -10.66 -10.53
C ALA A 18 -5.42 -11.30 -11.39
N ARG A 19 -5.75 -12.33 -12.17
CA ARG A 19 -4.81 -12.96 -13.13
C ARG A 19 -4.38 -11.98 -14.22
N ALA A 20 -5.33 -11.28 -14.84
CA ALA A 20 -5.03 -10.31 -15.89
C ALA A 20 -4.13 -9.17 -15.38
N ILE A 21 -4.38 -8.67 -14.18
CA ILE A 21 -3.53 -7.65 -13.55
C ILE A 21 -2.14 -8.20 -13.26
N ALA A 22 -2.06 -9.39 -12.65
CA ALA A 22 -0.79 -10.02 -12.31
C ALA A 22 0.08 -10.25 -13.55
N GLU A 23 -0.52 -10.70 -14.65
CA GLU A 23 0.14 -10.84 -15.95
C GLU A 23 0.64 -9.49 -16.49
N ALA A 24 -0.22 -8.47 -16.51
CA ALA A 24 0.13 -7.14 -17.01
C ALA A 24 1.31 -6.49 -16.27
N VAL A 25 1.50 -6.80 -14.99
CA VAL A 25 2.59 -6.28 -14.16
C VAL A 25 3.72 -7.28 -13.91
N GLY A 26 3.71 -8.43 -14.61
CA GLY A 26 4.78 -9.42 -14.59
C GLY A 26 4.99 -10.12 -13.24
N THR A 27 3.91 -10.37 -12.50
CA THR A 27 3.94 -11.00 -11.16
C THR A 27 2.97 -12.17 -11.05
N SER A 28 3.01 -12.89 -9.92
CA SER A 28 2.03 -13.94 -9.60
C SER A 28 0.80 -13.37 -8.89
N VAL A 29 -0.34 -14.04 -8.99
CA VAL A 29 -1.56 -13.66 -8.25
C VAL A 29 -1.32 -13.64 -6.74
N GLY A 30 -0.54 -14.60 -6.22
CA GLY A 30 -0.19 -14.66 -4.80
C GLY A 30 0.63 -13.46 -4.35
N GLU A 31 1.62 -13.04 -5.16
CA GLU A 31 2.43 -11.86 -4.85
C GLU A 31 1.61 -10.56 -4.96
N LEU A 32 0.74 -10.45 -5.97
CA LEU A 32 -0.20 -9.34 -6.11
C LEU A 32 -1.11 -9.22 -4.87
N ALA A 33 -1.68 -10.34 -4.42
CA ALA A 33 -2.54 -10.40 -3.24
C ALA A 33 -1.78 -10.05 -1.96
N ALA A 34 -0.56 -10.58 -1.79
CA ALA A 34 0.29 -10.27 -0.64
C ALA A 34 0.66 -8.78 -0.57
N ARG A 35 0.99 -8.16 -1.70
CA ARG A 35 1.25 -6.71 -1.79
C ARG A 35 0.00 -5.90 -1.42
N GLY A 36 -1.17 -6.29 -1.94
CA GLY A 36 -2.44 -5.65 -1.62
C GLY A 36 -2.76 -5.73 -0.13
N LEU A 37 -2.62 -6.91 0.47
CA LEU A 37 -2.86 -7.13 1.90
C LEU A 37 -1.91 -6.31 2.77
N ARG A 38 -0.61 -6.30 2.43
CA ARG A 38 0.39 -5.49 3.14
C ARG A 38 0.02 -4.01 3.13
N ASN A 39 -0.35 -3.47 1.96
CA ASN A 39 -0.70 -2.06 1.83
C ASN A 39 -1.95 -1.70 2.64
N GLU A 40 -2.95 -2.57 2.67
CA GLU A 40 -4.15 -2.35 3.48
C GLU A 40 -3.86 -2.41 4.98
N VAL A 41 -3.00 -3.33 5.43
CA VAL A 41 -2.55 -3.40 6.83
C VAL A 41 -1.83 -2.12 7.22
N LEU A 42 -0.87 -1.66 6.40
CA LEU A 42 -0.14 -0.41 6.64
C LEU A 42 -1.07 0.79 6.68
N ARG A 43 -2.05 0.87 5.76
CA ARG A 43 -3.06 1.95 5.75
C ARG A 43 -3.85 1.98 7.06
N ARG A 44 -4.27 0.83 7.57
CA ARG A 44 -5.00 0.75 8.84
C ARG A 44 -4.13 1.13 10.04
N GLN A 45 -2.86 0.74 10.02
CA GLN A 45 -1.92 1.13 11.08
C GLN A 45 -1.70 2.64 11.09
N LEU A 46 -1.46 3.26 9.93
CA LEU A 46 -1.33 4.72 9.80
C LEU A 46 -2.60 5.46 10.19
N ALA A 47 -3.78 4.92 9.88
CA ALA A 47 -5.05 5.55 10.27
C ALA A 47 -5.35 5.40 11.77
N ALA A 48 -4.86 4.34 12.41
CA ALA A 48 -5.07 4.08 13.83
C ALA A 48 -4.10 4.88 14.72
N ASP A 49 -2.93 5.24 14.18
CA ASP A 49 -1.93 6.07 14.85
C ASP A 49 -1.69 7.32 14.00
N PRO A 50 -2.65 8.28 13.99
CA PRO A 50 -2.42 9.54 13.31
C PRO A 50 -1.18 10.17 13.94
N LEU A 51 -0.19 10.47 13.11
CA LEU A 51 0.99 11.22 13.54
C LEU A 51 0.51 12.46 14.29
N ALA A 52 1.13 12.73 15.44
CA ALA A 52 0.84 13.96 16.17
C ALA A 52 1.00 15.15 15.22
N GLU A 53 0.12 16.14 15.35
CA GLU A 53 0.34 17.42 14.69
C GLU A 53 1.70 17.94 15.17
N ASP A 54 2.63 18.02 14.22
CA ASP A 54 3.99 18.48 14.43
C ASP A 54 4.10 19.85 13.76
N ASP A 55 3.88 20.90 14.56
CA ASP A 55 3.93 22.28 14.10
C ASP A 55 5.31 22.62 13.51
N GLU A 56 6.40 22.00 14.00
CA GLU A 56 7.75 22.18 13.45
C GLU A 56 7.89 21.55 12.05
N TRP A 57 7.13 20.50 11.75
CA TRP A 57 7.09 19.91 10.41
C TRP A 57 6.40 20.82 9.40
N LEU A 58 5.34 21.51 9.82
CA LEU A 58 4.65 22.49 8.97
C LEU A 58 5.57 23.66 8.64
N ASP A 59 6.26 24.21 9.63
CA ASP A 59 7.23 25.29 9.43
C ASP A 59 8.37 24.86 8.48
N PHE A 60 8.90 23.65 8.64
CA PHE A 60 9.92 23.09 7.74
C PHE A 60 9.41 22.89 6.31
N ALA A 61 8.17 22.43 6.13
CA ALA A 61 7.57 22.22 4.83
C ALA A 61 7.32 23.55 4.09
N GLU A 62 6.91 24.58 4.82
CA GLU A 62 6.71 25.93 4.26
C GLU A 62 8.04 26.58 3.84
N GLU A 63 9.11 26.46 4.65
CA GLU A 63 10.45 26.94 4.27
C GLU A 63 10.98 26.20 3.02
N ALA A 64 10.81 24.89 2.95
CA ALA A 64 11.23 24.10 1.78
C ALA A 64 10.47 24.48 0.51
N GLU A 65 9.20 24.87 0.62
CA GLU A 65 8.39 25.31 -0.52
C GLU A 65 8.76 26.73 -0.99
N GLU A 66 9.16 27.63 -0.09
CA GLU A 66 9.70 28.96 -0.43
C GLU A 66 11.05 28.87 -1.17
N ASP A 67 11.94 27.96 -0.75
CA ASP A 67 13.23 27.75 -1.40
C ASP A 67 13.11 27.20 -2.83
N LEU A 68 12.06 26.43 -3.11
CA LEU A 68 11.76 25.95 -4.47
C LEU A 68 11.19 27.03 -5.40
N ARG A 69 10.72 28.16 -4.85
CA ARG A 69 10.12 29.27 -5.61
C ARG A 69 11.11 30.41 -5.92
N ARG A 70 12.31 30.40 -5.34
CA ARG A 70 13.41 31.34 -5.66
C ARG A 70 14.27 30.84 -6.81
#